data_AF-E2A2W6-F1
#
_entry.id   AF-E2A2W6-F1
#
_cell.length_a   1.000
_cell.length_b   1.000
_cell.length_c   1.000
_cell.angle_alpha   90.00
_cell.angle_beta   90.00
_cell.angle_gamma   90.00
#
_symmetry.space_group_name_H-M   'P 1'
#
loop_
_entity.id
_entity.type
_entity.pdbx_description
1 polymer ?
#
loop_
_entity_poly.entity_id
_entity_poly.type
_entity_poly.pdbx_seq_one_letter_code
_entity_poly.pdbx_strand_id
1 'polypeptide(L)'
;RGKIIGLHEAGYNKTEIANMVGCTRQTAALWIKKHEERGMANLQDHRKNNKKPQKTIPEQNQEIIRAVDENPFDSVINILRNKNINICAQTIRRRLRAA
;
A
#
# COMPACT_ATOMS: atom_id res chain seq x y z
N ARG A 1 -12.10 -3.51 -16.36
CA ARG A 1 -12.35 -2.05 -16.49
C ARG A 1 -12.58 -1.66 -17.92
N GLY A 2 -11.61 -1.89 -18.82
CA GLY A 2 -11.83 -1.70 -20.26
C GLY A 2 -13.11 -2.39 -20.75
N LYS A 3 -13.33 -3.65 -20.34
CA LYS A 3 -14.60 -4.38 -20.62
C LYS A 3 -15.87 -3.71 -20.06
N ILE A 4 -15.81 -3.11 -18.86
CA ILE A 4 -16.94 -2.40 -18.25
C ILE A 4 -17.27 -1.15 -19.06
N ILE A 5 -16.24 -0.41 -19.46
CA ILE A 5 -16.37 0.87 -20.18
C ILE A 5 -16.80 0.63 -21.62
N GLY A 6 -16.19 -0.34 -22.32
CA GLY A 6 -16.59 -0.68 -23.68
C GLY A 6 -18.04 -1.17 -23.76
N LEU A 7 -18.52 -1.93 -22.76
CA LEU A 7 -19.94 -2.28 -22.69
C LEU A 7 -20.84 -1.07 -22.36
N HIS A 8 -20.35 -0.14 -21.53
CA HIS A 8 -21.10 1.09 -21.26
C HIS A 8 -21.21 1.98 -22.51
N GLU A 9 -20.14 2.14 -23.28
CA GLU A 9 -20.11 2.86 -24.56
C GLU A 9 -20.98 2.16 -25.62
N ALA A 10 -21.11 0.84 -25.55
CA ALA A 10 -22.03 0.05 -26.37
C ALA A 10 -23.50 0.14 -25.91
N GLY A 11 -23.82 0.93 -24.87
CA GLY A 11 -25.19 1.23 -24.44
C GLY A 11 -25.78 0.26 -23.41
N TYR A 12 -25.00 -0.70 -22.90
CA TYR A 12 -25.50 -1.63 -21.88
C TYR A 12 -25.71 -0.92 -20.54
N ASN A 13 -26.72 -1.37 -19.79
CA ASN A 13 -27.00 -0.81 -18.47
C ASN A 13 -26.06 -1.40 -17.40
N LYS A 14 -25.94 -0.71 -16.26
CA LYS A 14 -25.00 -1.06 -15.18
C LYS A 14 -25.20 -2.47 -14.62
N THR A 15 -26.43 -2.99 -14.66
CA THR A 15 -26.77 -4.33 -14.15
C THR A 15 -26.35 -5.41 -15.13
N GLU A 16 -26.61 -5.21 -16.43
CA GLU A 16 -26.15 -6.10 -17.50
C GLU A 16 -24.63 -6.19 -17.53
N ILE A 17 -23.96 -5.04 -17.46
CA ILE A 17 -22.49 -4.98 -17.42
C ILE A 17 -21.93 -5.77 -16.22
N ALA A 18 -22.54 -5.60 -15.05
CA ALA A 18 -22.14 -6.30 -13.83
C ALA A 18 -22.24 -7.83 -13.99
N ASN A 19 -23.37 -8.31 -14.56
CA ASN A 19 -23.58 -9.73 -14.82
C ASN A 19 -22.58 -10.29 -15.86
N MET A 20 -22.33 -9.56 -16.95
CA MET A 20 -21.41 -9.99 -18.03
C MET A 20 -19.93 -9.97 -17.62
N VAL A 21 -19.57 -9.11 -16.66
CA VAL A 21 -18.19 -8.98 -16.18
C VAL A 21 -17.95 -9.82 -14.93
N GLY A 22 -19.01 -10.27 -14.24
CA GLY A 22 -18.90 -11.00 -12.98
C GLY A 22 -18.49 -10.10 -11.81
N CYS A 23 -19.02 -8.88 -11.75
CA CYS A 23 -18.77 -7.93 -10.67
C CYS A 23 -20.07 -7.37 -10.10
N THR A 24 -20.00 -6.57 -9.04
CA THR A 24 -21.22 -5.93 -8.50
C THR A 24 -21.64 -4.74 -9.36
N ARG A 25 -22.94 -4.43 -9.36
CA ARG A 25 -23.48 -3.21 -10.00
C ARG A 25 -22.78 -1.94 -9.50
N GLN A 26 -22.42 -1.89 -8.23
CA GLN A 26 -21.67 -0.77 -7.64
C GLN A 26 -20.26 -0.65 -8.22
N THR A 27 -19.57 -1.78 -8.43
CA THR A 27 -18.26 -1.79 -9.09
C THR A 27 -18.36 -1.29 -10.53
N ALA A 28 -19.36 -1.75 -11.31
CA ALA A 28 -19.60 -1.23 -12.66
C ALA A 28 -19.85 0.29 -12.65
N ALA A 29 -20.74 0.76 -11.77
CA ALA A 29 -21.04 2.18 -11.62
C ALA A 29 -19.81 3.03 -11.24
N LEU A 30 -18.98 2.53 -10.31
CA LEU A 30 -17.75 3.20 -9.88
C LEU A 30 -16.78 3.39 -11.05
N TRP A 31 -16.59 2.36 -11.87
CA TRP A 31 -15.66 2.42 -12.99
C TRP A 31 -16.15 3.32 -14.13
N ILE A 32 -17.46 3.31 -14.39
CA ILE A 32 -18.09 4.24 -15.35
C ILE A 32 -17.90 5.68 -14.88
N LYS A 33 -18.26 5.99 -13.62
CA LYS A 33 -18.10 7.34 -13.06
C LYS A 33 -16.64 7.81 -13.11
N LYS A 34 -15.68 6.95 -12.72
CA LYS A 34 -14.25 7.28 -12.79
C LYS A 34 -13.78 7.52 -14.24
N HIS A 35 -14.37 6.84 -15.20
CA HIS A 35 -14.09 7.04 -16.62
C HIS A 35 -14.63 8.38 -17.10
N GLU A 36 -15.87 8.72 -16.79
CA GLU A 36 -16.48 10.02 -17.13
C GLU A 36 -15.69 11.18 -16.49
N GLU A 37 -15.21 11.02 -15.25
CA GLU A 37 -14.48 12.09 -14.53
C GLU A 37 -13.04 12.28 -14.99
N ARG A 38 -12.34 11.22 -15.45
CA ARG A 38 -10.87 11.24 -15.62
C ARG A 38 -10.39 10.77 -17.00
N GLY A 39 -11.25 10.15 -17.79
CA GLY A 39 -10.92 9.51 -19.07
C GLY A 39 -10.14 8.19 -18.92
N MET A 40 -10.17 7.36 -19.96
CA MET A 40 -9.55 6.01 -20.01
C MET A 40 -8.11 5.97 -19.49
N ALA A 41 -7.27 6.91 -19.91
CA ALA A 41 -5.84 6.94 -19.60
C ALA A 41 -5.55 7.08 -18.09
N ASN A 42 -6.50 7.60 -17.31
CA ASN A 42 -6.34 7.88 -15.89
C ASN A 42 -7.10 6.88 -14.99
N LEU A 43 -7.65 5.79 -15.55
CA LEU A 43 -8.24 4.70 -14.75
C LEU A 43 -7.17 3.79 -14.17
N GLN A 44 -6.54 4.24 -13.10
CA GLN A 44 -5.63 3.39 -12.34
C GLN A 44 -6.36 2.63 -11.23
N ASP A 45 -5.84 1.43 -10.93
CA ASP A 45 -6.23 0.73 -9.70
C ASP A 45 -5.68 1.50 -8.51
N HIS A 46 -6.27 1.30 -7.33
CA HIS A 46 -5.51 1.55 -6.14
C HIS A 46 -4.19 0.77 -6.25
N ARG A 47 -3.07 1.47 -6.08
CA ARG A 47 -1.74 0.90 -6.26
C ARG A 47 -1.66 -0.41 -5.46
N LYS A 48 -1.30 -1.51 -6.13
CA LYS A 48 -1.16 -2.85 -5.51
C LYS A 48 -0.25 -2.81 -4.26
N ASN A 49 0.68 -1.87 -4.23
CA ASN A 49 1.58 -1.59 -3.11
C ASN A 49 1.31 -0.23 -2.46
N ASN A 50 0.04 0.10 -2.16
CA ASN A 50 -0.31 1.31 -1.40
C ASN A 50 0.05 1.17 0.10
N LYS A 51 1.29 0.78 0.39
CA LYS A 51 1.84 0.74 1.74
C LYS A 51 2.36 2.13 2.08
N LYS A 52 2.03 2.61 3.28
CA LYS A 52 2.63 3.84 3.80
C LYS A 52 4.17 3.70 3.76
N PRO A 53 4.91 4.74 3.36
CA PRO A 53 6.36 4.74 3.46
C PRO A 53 6.82 4.35 4.86
N GLN A 54 7.98 3.69 4.91
CA GLN A 54 8.59 3.31 6.15
C GLN A 54 8.93 4.54 6.99
N LYS A 55 8.70 4.47 8.31
CA LYS A 55 9.07 5.55 9.24
C LYS A 55 10.58 5.70 9.39
N THR A 56 11.34 4.64 9.13
CA THR A 56 12.80 4.65 9.21
C THR A 56 13.42 4.75 7.83
N ILE A 57 14.49 5.53 7.73
CA ILE A 57 15.35 5.59 6.53
C ILE A 57 16.40 4.46 6.56
N PRO A 58 17.05 4.13 5.42
CA PRO A 58 18.04 3.05 5.36
C PRO A 58 19.19 3.20 6.36
N GLU A 59 19.70 4.42 6.55
CA GLU A 59 20.75 4.74 7.51
C GLU A 59 20.36 4.38 8.96
N GLN A 60 19.16 4.76 9.39
CA GLN A 60 18.62 4.39 10.69
C GLN A 60 18.49 2.88 10.87
N ASN A 61 18.16 2.14 9.80
CA ASN A 61 18.11 0.68 9.88
C ASN A 61 19.50 0.08 10.10
N GLN A 62 20.53 0.62 9.44
CA GLN A 62 21.91 0.19 9.64
C GLN A 62 22.41 0.51 11.05
N GLU A 63 22.06 1.68 11.58
CA GLU A 63 22.42 2.06 12.94
C GLU A 63 21.76 1.15 13.98
N ILE A 64 20.49 0.76 13.77
CA ILE A 64 19.80 -0.23 14.62
C ILE A 64 20.52 -1.57 14.62
N ILE A 65 20.98 -2.04 13.45
CA ILE A 65 21.70 -3.32 13.33
C ILE A 65 23.03 -3.24 14.09
N ARG A 66 23.84 -2.20 13.81
CA ARG A 66 25.14 -2.00 14.47
C ARG A 66 25.03 -1.92 15.99
N ALA A 67 24.03 -1.21 16.50
CA ALA A 67 23.88 -1.05 17.94
C ALA A 67 23.49 -2.35 18.65
N VAL A 68 22.79 -3.26 17.97
CA VAL A 68 22.53 -4.63 18.47
C VAL A 68 23.79 -5.49 18.37
N ASP A 69 24.57 -5.37 17.30
CA ASP A 69 25.83 -6.11 17.16
C ASP A 69 26.85 -5.72 18.24
N GLU A 70 26.94 -4.42 18.58
CA GLU A 70 27.79 -3.90 19.64
C GLU A 70 27.34 -4.36 21.04
N ASN A 71 26.03 -4.50 21.27
CA ASN A 71 25.46 -4.88 22.56
C ASN A 71 24.32 -5.92 22.42
N PRO A 72 24.62 -7.20 22.14
CA PRO A 72 23.60 -8.19 21.77
C PRO A 72 22.58 -8.53 22.87
N PHE A 73 22.95 -8.30 24.14
CA PHE A 73 22.12 -8.62 25.30
C PHE A 73 21.39 -7.39 25.87
N ASP A 74 21.66 -6.19 25.36
CA ASP A 74 20.97 -4.99 25.83
C ASP A 74 19.54 -4.93 25.28
N SER A 75 18.67 -4.28 26.02
CA SER A 75 17.29 -4.06 25.59
C SER A 75 17.26 -3.11 24.40
N VAL A 76 16.50 -3.49 23.38
CA VAL A 76 16.19 -2.65 22.21
C VAL A 76 15.69 -1.25 22.59
N ILE A 77 15.03 -1.09 23.74
CA ILE A 77 14.54 0.21 24.22
C ILE A 77 15.69 1.09 24.73
N ASN A 78 16.71 0.51 25.33
CA ASN A 78 17.89 1.24 25.82
C ASN A 78 18.74 1.73 24.65
N ILE A 79 18.95 0.87 23.66
CA ILE A 79 19.63 1.19 22.40
C ILE A 79 18.99 2.44 21.73
N LEU A 80 17.66 2.56 21.77
CA LEU A 80 16.93 3.70 21.20
C LEU A 80 17.06 5.00 21.99
N ARG A 81 17.00 4.94 23.32
CA ARG A 81 17.13 6.14 24.16
C ARG A 81 18.44 6.85 23.89
N ASN A 82 19.48 6.09 23.58
CA ASN A 82 20.81 6.61 23.27
C ASN A 82 20.91 7.22 21.86
N LYS A 83 20.00 6.85 20.94
CA LYS A 83 20.06 7.23 19.51
C LYS A 83 18.97 8.22 19.05
N ASN A 84 18.07 8.66 19.94
CA ASN A 84 17.02 9.64 19.68
C ASN A 84 16.07 9.30 18.50
N ILE A 85 15.90 8.01 18.19
CA ILE A 85 15.00 7.55 17.12
C ILE A 85 13.61 7.27 17.71
N ASN A 86 12.61 8.09 17.37
CA ASN A 86 11.23 7.91 17.87
C ASN A 86 10.47 6.83 17.08
N ILE A 87 10.77 5.55 17.34
CA ILE A 87 10.07 4.40 16.77
C ILE A 87 9.70 3.37 17.86
N CYS A 88 8.64 2.61 17.62
CA CYS A 88 8.23 1.57 18.57
C CYS A 88 9.13 0.32 18.49
N ALA A 89 9.28 -0.39 19.61
CA ALA A 89 10.11 -1.60 19.72
C ALA A 89 9.73 -2.71 18.71
N GLN A 90 8.45 -2.80 18.33
CA GLN A 90 8.01 -3.76 17.29
C GLN A 90 8.57 -3.42 15.90
N THR A 91 8.69 -2.12 15.58
CA THR A 91 9.29 -1.69 14.30
C THR A 91 10.74 -2.14 14.22
N ILE A 92 11.48 -2.09 15.33
CA ILE A 92 12.88 -2.52 15.39
C ILE A 92 13.02 -4.02 15.25
N ARG A 93 12.25 -4.80 15.99
CA ARG A 93 12.23 -6.27 15.80
C ARG A 93 11.92 -6.63 14.35
N ARG A 94 11.04 -5.88 13.69
CA ARG A 94 10.77 -6.05 12.26
C ARG A 94 11.98 -5.67 11.38
N ARG A 95 12.80 -4.68 11.77
CA ARG A 95 14.06 -4.35 11.07
C ARG A 95 15.11 -5.42 11.25
N LEU A 96 15.32 -5.86 12.48
CA LEU A 96 16.29 -6.92 12.80
C LEU A 96 15.94 -8.24 12.11
N ARG A 97 14.65 -8.58 11.97
CA ARG A 97 14.21 -9.77 11.21
C ARG A 97 14.32 -9.64 9.69
N ALA A 98 14.42 -8.42 9.18
CA ALA A 98 14.46 -8.14 7.75
C ALA A 98 15.88 -7.82 7.25
N ALA A 99 16.82 -7.64 8.17
CA ALA A 99 18.26 -7.60 7.93
C ALA A 99 18.76 -9.03 7.69
#